data_AF-A0A371L8P7-F1
#
_entry.id   AF-A0A371L8P7-F1
#
_cell.length_a   1.000
_cell.length_b   1.000
_cell.length_c   1.000
_cell.angle_alpha   90.00
_cell.angle_beta   90.00
_cell.angle_gamma   90.00
#
_symmetry.space_group_name_H-M   'P 1'
#
loop_
_entity.id
_entity.type
_entity.pdbx_description
1 polymer ?
#
loop_
_entity_poly.entity_id
_entity_poly.type
_entity_poly.pdbx_seq_one_letter_code
_entity_poly.pdbx_strand_id
1 'polypeptide(L)'
;MKPSGRLLFGGRDRVFDDVPPPYEYAVRHVRERFDRDAFHDAVDEPEAYVFFGVAPCNVGIDYDWERIPAFLGWTIWNGTKERLFPIDKAEQVFERLGLTPLNTFQKELNVRDFHPERLDIPESAWYAGPAAGVVIENRRGGRALVRESAVDEISDHEPIRGEPAELADELVTDARVGRAVEAIETSQKPPTTAEVHARVFESIVREEYVRLDKGRVDWETLRSAVGSVVAEKRGKLADN
;
A
#
# COMPACT_ATOMS: atom_id res chain seq x y z
N MET A 1 8.56 19.03 -25.67
CA MET A 1 7.64 17.95 -25.30
C MET A 1 7.17 18.26 -23.88
N LYS A 2 5.87 18.48 -23.64
CA LYS A 2 5.43 18.69 -22.25
C LYS A 2 5.64 17.38 -21.49
N PRO A 3 6.10 17.42 -20.22
CA PRO A 3 6.09 16.26 -19.34
C PRO A 3 4.73 15.56 -19.44
N SER A 4 4.73 14.23 -19.51
CA SER A 4 3.49 13.47 -19.73
C SER A 4 2.46 13.60 -18.58
N GLY A 5 2.82 14.27 -17.47
CA GLY A 5 2.00 14.38 -16.26
C GLY A 5 1.75 13.03 -15.57
N ARG A 6 2.48 11.98 -15.97
CA ARG A 6 2.33 10.62 -15.46
C ARG A 6 3.14 10.47 -14.19
N LEU A 7 2.50 9.89 -13.17
CA LEU A 7 3.19 9.43 -11.97
C LEU A 7 4.10 8.24 -12.33
N LEU A 8 5.36 8.34 -11.93
CA LEU A 8 6.33 7.25 -11.98
C LEU A 8 6.33 6.51 -10.64
N PHE A 9 6.44 5.19 -10.69
CA PHE A 9 6.41 4.34 -9.50
C PHE A 9 7.67 3.51 -9.43
N GLY A 10 8.18 3.29 -8.23
CA GLY A 10 9.39 2.52 -8.01
C GLY A 10 9.39 1.84 -6.64
N GLY A 11 10.25 0.84 -6.52
CA GLY A 11 10.59 0.22 -5.25
C GLY A 11 11.82 0.89 -4.64
N ARG A 12 12.47 0.20 -3.72
CA ARG A 12 13.69 0.68 -3.05
C ARG A 12 14.83 0.99 -4.04
N ASP A 13 15.02 0.13 -5.03
CA ASP A 13 16.24 0.12 -5.84
C ASP A 13 16.03 0.54 -7.30
N ARG A 14 14.77 0.64 -7.77
CA ARG A 14 14.47 0.97 -9.16
C ARG A 14 13.08 1.55 -9.36
N VAL A 15 12.96 2.37 -10.41
CA VAL A 15 11.67 2.71 -11.04
C VAL A 15 11.18 1.50 -11.81
N PHE A 16 9.87 1.26 -11.80
CA PHE A 16 9.23 0.17 -12.50
C PHE A 16 8.86 0.58 -13.93
N ASP A 17 9.28 -0.22 -14.91
CA ASP A 17 8.71 -0.15 -16.26
C ASP A 17 7.27 -0.70 -16.23
N ASP A 18 7.12 -1.90 -15.67
CA ASP A 18 5.85 -2.53 -15.33
C ASP A 18 5.74 -2.75 -13.82
N VAL A 19 4.58 -2.43 -13.25
CA VAL A 19 4.34 -2.51 -11.81
C VAL A 19 4.29 -3.98 -11.40
N PRO A 20 5.16 -4.44 -10.47
CA PRO A 20 5.11 -5.83 -10.00
C PRO A 20 3.82 -6.09 -9.21
N PRO A 21 3.26 -7.32 -9.24
CA PRO A 21 2.00 -7.66 -8.58
C PRO A 21 1.86 -7.16 -7.12
N PRO A 22 2.89 -7.25 -6.25
CA PRO A 22 2.79 -6.78 -4.86
C PRO A 22 2.53 -5.27 -4.72
N TYR A 23 2.81 -4.48 -5.75
CA TYR A 23 2.65 -3.02 -5.73
C TYR A 23 1.38 -2.54 -6.47
N GLU A 24 0.70 -3.40 -7.23
CA GLU A 24 -0.41 -2.99 -8.09
C GLU A 24 -1.55 -2.33 -7.30
N TYR A 25 -1.92 -2.89 -6.15
CA TYR A 25 -2.98 -2.34 -5.28
C TYR A 25 -2.65 -0.91 -4.81
N ALA A 26 -1.40 -0.69 -4.37
CA ALA A 26 -0.92 0.62 -3.94
C ALA A 26 -0.83 1.62 -5.09
N VAL A 27 -0.33 1.18 -6.25
CA VAL A 27 -0.23 2.03 -7.44
C VAL A 27 -1.60 2.45 -7.94
N ARG A 28 -2.58 1.53 -7.98
CA ARG A 28 -3.97 1.88 -8.32
C ARG A 28 -4.51 2.94 -7.36
N HIS A 29 -4.37 2.70 -6.05
CA HIS A 29 -4.85 3.65 -5.04
C HIS A 29 -4.25 5.05 -5.22
N VAL A 30 -2.93 5.15 -5.42
CA VAL A 30 -2.28 6.45 -5.65
C VAL A 30 -2.78 7.07 -6.96
N ARG A 31 -2.94 6.31 -8.04
CA ARG A 31 -3.45 6.85 -9.31
C ARG A 31 -4.88 7.39 -9.20
N GLU A 32 -5.71 6.76 -8.38
CA GLU A 32 -7.12 7.13 -8.18
C GLU A 32 -7.29 8.28 -7.18
N ARG A 33 -6.42 8.41 -6.17
CA ARG A 33 -6.58 9.36 -5.08
C ARG A 33 -5.69 10.59 -5.16
N PHE A 34 -4.51 10.48 -5.77
CA PHE A 34 -3.56 11.58 -5.82
C PHE A 34 -4.09 12.74 -6.66
N ASP A 35 -4.27 13.90 -6.03
CA ASP A 35 -4.70 15.13 -6.69
C ASP A 35 -3.54 15.74 -7.51
N ARG A 36 -3.43 15.30 -8.76
CA ARG A 36 -2.36 15.72 -9.69
C ARG A 36 -2.45 17.19 -10.04
N ASP A 37 -3.67 17.72 -10.15
CA ASP A 37 -3.89 19.11 -10.53
C ASP A 37 -3.48 20.02 -9.37
N ALA A 38 -3.90 19.71 -8.14
CA ALA A 38 -3.46 20.44 -6.95
C ALA A 38 -1.94 20.38 -6.75
N PHE A 39 -1.31 19.24 -7.06
CA PHE A 39 0.15 19.13 -6.99
C PHE A 39 0.83 20.00 -8.05
N HIS A 40 0.39 19.89 -9.31
CA HIS A 40 0.95 20.65 -10.43
C HIS A 40 0.81 22.16 -10.24
N ASP A 41 -0.31 22.63 -9.68
CA ASP A 41 -0.53 24.05 -9.40
C ASP A 41 0.32 24.57 -8.23
N ALA A 42 0.81 23.69 -7.36
CA ALA A 42 1.56 24.06 -6.16
C ALA A 42 3.08 24.13 -6.37
N VAL A 43 3.62 23.58 -7.47
CA VAL A 43 5.08 23.48 -7.69
C VAL A 43 5.47 23.83 -9.12
N ASP A 44 6.60 24.52 -9.28
CA ASP A 44 7.11 24.91 -10.61
C ASP A 44 7.68 23.71 -11.39
N GLU A 45 8.31 22.76 -10.70
CA GLU A 45 8.97 21.59 -11.29
C GLU A 45 8.51 20.30 -10.57
N PRO A 46 7.38 19.69 -11.01
CA PRO A 46 6.85 18.46 -10.39
C PRO A 46 7.83 17.29 -10.36
N GLU A 47 8.69 17.18 -11.39
CA GLU A 47 9.68 16.10 -11.54
C GLU A 47 10.80 16.15 -10.48
N ALA A 48 10.99 17.30 -9.82
CA ALA A 48 11.96 17.44 -8.74
C ALA A 48 11.49 16.76 -7.43
N TYR A 49 10.28 16.21 -7.36
CA TYR A 49 9.72 15.65 -6.15
C TYR A 49 9.57 14.13 -6.21
N VAL A 50 9.98 13.45 -5.14
CA VAL A 50 9.75 12.00 -4.96
C VAL A 50 8.99 11.78 -3.67
N PHE A 51 7.85 11.11 -3.76
CA PHE A 51 7.02 10.75 -2.63
C PHE A 51 7.39 9.34 -2.17
N PHE A 52 7.76 9.19 -0.90
CA PHE A 52 8.07 7.91 -0.28
C PHE A 52 6.93 7.49 0.62
N GLY A 53 6.63 6.20 0.63
CA GLY A 53 5.63 5.62 1.51
C GLY A 53 5.76 4.12 1.59
N VAL A 54 4.82 3.51 2.32
CA VAL A 54 4.72 2.08 2.52
C VAL A 54 3.49 1.58 1.75
N ALA A 55 3.65 0.53 0.98
CA ALA A 55 2.54 -0.24 0.40
C ALA A 55 2.29 -1.44 1.33
N PRO A 56 1.26 -1.41 2.20
CA PRO A 56 1.07 -2.46 3.19
C PRO A 56 0.63 -3.76 2.52
N CYS A 57 1.35 -4.84 2.78
CA CYS A 57 1.03 -6.21 2.38
C CYS A 57 1.20 -7.15 3.58
N ASN A 58 0.60 -8.34 3.49
CA ASN A 58 0.68 -9.31 4.56
C ASN A 58 2.07 -9.93 4.61
N VAL A 59 2.85 -9.50 5.60
CA VAL A 59 4.20 -9.98 5.91
C VAL A 59 4.25 -10.67 7.28
N GLY A 60 3.11 -11.09 7.81
CA GLY A 60 2.97 -11.67 9.15
C GLY A 60 1.94 -10.95 10.00
N ILE A 61 1.64 -9.67 9.71
CA ILE A 61 0.60 -8.92 10.40
C ILE A 61 -0.70 -9.03 9.62
N ASP A 62 -1.73 -9.55 10.28
CA ASP A 62 -3.10 -9.50 9.78
C ASP A 62 -3.72 -8.13 10.11
N TYR A 63 -3.47 -7.17 9.21
CA TYR A 63 -4.09 -5.86 9.32
C TYR A 63 -5.60 -5.96 9.11
N ASP A 64 -6.34 -4.96 9.60
CA ASP A 64 -7.70 -4.70 9.14
C ASP A 64 -7.64 -4.24 7.67
N TRP A 65 -7.65 -5.21 6.75
CA TRP A 65 -7.45 -4.99 5.31
C TRP A 65 -8.50 -4.10 4.67
N GLU A 66 -9.68 -4.01 5.28
CA GLU A 66 -10.77 -3.14 4.85
C GLU A 66 -10.54 -1.69 5.27
N ARG A 67 -9.85 -1.48 6.39
CA ARG A 67 -9.57 -0.15 6.94
C ARG A 67 -8.22 0.41 6.50
N ILE A 68 -7.18 -0.42 6.39
CA ILE A 68 -5.81 0.05 6.12
C ILE A 68 -5.64 0.57 4.68
N PRO A 69 -5.15 1.81 4.49
CA PRO A 69 -4.87 2.35 3.17
C PRO A 69 -3.90 1.48 2.37
N ALA A 70 -4.13 1.41 1.06
CA ALA A 70 -3.24 0.71 0.13
C ALA A 70 -1.84 1.33 0.05
N PHE A 71 -1.72 2.60 0.43
CA PHE A 71 -0.47 3.34 0.49
C PHE A 71 -0.49 4.29 1.68
N LEU A 72 0.57 4.26 2.48
CA LEU A 72 0.78 5.15 3.62
C LEU A 72 1.98 6.06 3.32
N GLY A 73 1.74 7.36 3.15
CA GLY A 73 2.76 8.36 2.86
C GLY A 73 3.72 8.57 4.03
N TRP A 74 5.01 8.57 3.78
CA TRP A 74 6.03 8.75 4.82
C TRP A 74 6.73 10.11 4.72
N THR A 75 7.41 10.37 3.61
CA THR A 75 8.24 11.58 3.44
C THR A 75 8.34 11.95 1.97
N ILE A 76 8.86 13.14 1.70
CA ILE A 76 8.96 13.70 0.34
C ILE A 76 10.37 14.22 0.14
N TRP A 77 11.04 13.79 -0.92
CA TRP A 77 12.29 14.41 -1.38
C TRP A 77 11.97 15.60 -2.28
N ASN A 78 12.71 16.68 -2.08
CA ASN A 78 12.72 17.83 -2.95
C ASN A 78 14.12 17.98 -3.55
N GLY A 79 14.23 17.69 -4.84
CA GLY A 79 15.46 17.76 -5.63
C GLY A 79 15.97 19.18 -5.80
N THR A 80 15.09 20.18 -5.91
CA THR A 80 15.51 21.59 -5.99
C THR A 80 16.25 22.06 -4.74
N LYS A 81 15.91 21.51 -3.56
CA LYS A 81 16.52 21.84 -2.26
C LYS A 81 17.45 20.76 -1.73
N GLU A 82 17.60 19.68 -2.49
CA GLU A 82 18.36 18.47 -2.14
C GLU A 82 18.14 18.00 -0.70
N ARG A 83 16.87 17.93 -0.27
CA ARG A 83 16.53 17.52 1.09
C ARG A 83 15.15 16.89 1.19
N LEU A 84 14.98 16.08 2.23
CA LEU A 84 13.68 15.55 2.63
C LEU A 84 12.84 16.63 3.32
N PHE A 85 11.54 16.54 3.15
CA PHE A 85 10.59 17.33 3.90
C PHE A 85 10.61 16.87 5.37
N PRO A 86 10.51 17.83 6.32
CA PRO A 86 10.14 17.53 7.69
C PRO A 86 8.83 16.72 7.73
N ILE A 87 8.73 15.78 8.67
CA ILE A 87 7.59 14.84 8.75
C ILE A 87 6.23 15.53 8.83
N ASP A 88 6.12 16.60 9.62
CA ASP A 88 4.91 17.42 9.79
C ASP A 88 4.48 18.08 8.48
N LYS A 89 5.45 18.53 7.69
CA LYS A 89 5.17 19.09 6.37
C LYS A 89 4.81 18.01 5.35
N ALA A 90 5.48 16.86 5.39
CA ALA A 90 5.15 15.75 4.51
C ALA A 90 3.72 15.23 4.77
N GLU A 91 3.33 15.08 6.04
CA GLU A 91 1.98 14.69 6.48
C GLU A 91 0.91 15.59 5.86
N GLN A 92 1.03 16.91 6.05
CA GLN A 92 0.11 17.89 5.48
C GLN A 92 0.02 17.83 3.94
N VAL A 93 1.14 17.56 3.28
CA VAL A 93 1.17 17.45 1.82
C VAL A 93 0.46 16.18 1.36
N PHE A 94 0.67 15.03 2.01
CA PHE A 94 -0.06 13.81 1.68
C PHE A 94 -1.57 14.00 1.84
N GLU A 95 -2.01 14.56 2.96
CA GLU A 95 -3.43 14.81 3.23
C GLU A 95 -4.05 15.74 2.17
N ARG A 96 -3.37 16.85 1.86
CA ARG A 96 -3.83 17.80 0.85
C ARG A 96 -3.93 17.20 -0.55
N LEU A 97 -3.09 16.22 -0.86
CA LEU A 97 -3.07 15.52 -2.15
C LEU A 97 -3.95 14.26 -2.14
N GLY A 98 -4.79 14.06 -1.12
CA GLY A 98 -5.75 12.96 -1.06
C GLY A 98 -5.18 11.61 -0.64
N LEU A 99 -3.95 11.58 -0.10
CA LEU A 99 -3.29 10.36 0.38
C LEU A 99 -3.21 10.34 1.91
N THR A 100 -3.26 9.14 2.49
CA THR A 100 -3.13 8.95 3.94
C THR A 100 -1.65 8.91 4.33
N PRO A 101 -1.16 9.78 5.24
CA PRO A 101 0.18 9.66 5.79
C PRO A 101 0.29 8.51 6.81
N LEU A 102 1.51 8.12 7.15
CA LEU A 102 1.77 7.28 8.32
C LEU A 102 1.26 7.95 9.59
N ASN A 103 0.80 7.13 10.55
CA ASN A 103 0.33 7.63 11.84
C ASN A 103 1.47 8.29 12.60
N THR A 104 1.26 9.53 13.01
CA THR A 104 2.15 10.19 13.97
C THR A 104 1.67 9.87 15.39
N PHE A 105 2.47 9.12 16.15
CA PHE A 105 2.16 8.79 17.55
C PHE A 105 2.43 9.95 18.51
N GLN A 106 3.51 10.70 18.27
CA GLN A 106 3.92 11.80 19.13
C GLN A 106 4.70 12.85 18.34
N LYS A 107 4.42 14.12 18.60
CA LYS A 107 5.15 15.27 18.04
C LYS A 107 5.91 15.99 19.16
N GLU A 108 7.07 16.54 18.81
CA GLU A 108 7.81 17.52 19.62
C GLU A 108 8.23 17.05 21.03
N LEU A 109 8.73 15.82 21.16
CA LEU A 109 9.32 15.35 22.42
C LEU A 109 10.65 16.06 22.70
N ASN A 110 10.82 16.56 23.93
CA ASN A 110 12.08 17.15 24.34
C ASN A 110 13.17 16.07 24.42
N VAL A 111 14.38 16.37 23.97
CA VAL A 111 15.52 15.42 24.00
C VAL A 111 15.81 14.91 25.41
N ARG A 112 15.56 15.73 26.44
CA ARG A 112 15.75 15.34 27.85
C ARG A 112 14.77 14.27 28.31
N ASP A 113 13.62 14.19 27.65
CA ASP A 113 12.52 13.27 27.96
C ASP A 113 12.50 12.07 26.99
N PHE A 114 13.36 12.07 25.97
CA PHE A 114 13.49 10.96 25.03
C PHE A 114 14.60 10.00 25.47
N HIS A 115 14.19 8.80 25.90
CA HIS A 115 15.10 7.73 26.28
C HIS A 115 14.92 6.54 25.32
N PRO A 116 15.81 6.34 24.33
CA PRO A 116 15.63 5.31 23.31
C PRO A 116 15.57 3.90 23.90
N GLU A 117 16.32 3.65 24.98
CA GLU A 117 16.37 2.37 25.70
C GLU A 117 15.04 2.00 26.40
N ARG A 118 14.10 2.95 26.50
CA ARG A 118 12.81 2.82 27.20
C ARG A 118 11.63 3.04 26.26
N LEU A 119 11.87 3.01 24.95
CA LEU A 119 10.83 3.26 23.98
C LEU A 119 10.01 1.99 23.80
N ASP A 120 8.79 2.00 24.34
CA ASP A 120 7.79 0.99 24.02
C ASP A 120 7.16 1.30 22.66
N ILE A 121 6.96 0.25 21.85
CA ILE A 121 6.31 0.40 20.55
C ILE A 121 4.81 0.65 20.78
N PRO A 122 4.24 1.77 20.26
CA PRO A 122 2.84 2.11 20.47
C PRO A 122 1.89 1.17 19.72
N GLU A 123 0.64 1.13 20.17
CA GLU A 123 -0.44 0.38 19.51
C GLU A 123 -0.68 0.85 18.07
N SER A 124 -0.93 -0.11 17.19
CA SER A 124 -1.24 0.12 15.78
C SER A 124 -2.63 0.72 15.60
N ALA A 125 -2.75 1.63 14.64
CA ALA A 125 -4.05 2.16 14.22
C ALA A 125 -4.80 1.21 13.26
N TRP A 126 -4.20 0.08 12.87
CA TRP A 126 -4.68 -0.75 11.76
C TRP A 126 -4.92 -2.22 12.13
N TYR A 127 -4.65 -2.63 13.37
CA TYR A 127 -5.02 -3.93 13.93
C TYR A 127 -4.92 -3.87 15.46
N ALA A 128 -5.31 -4.94 16.15
CA ALA A 128 -5.12 -5.06 17.60
C ALA A 128 -3.71 -5.56 17.92
N GLY A 129 -2.83 -4.66 18.38
CA GLY A 129 -1.45 -4.98 18.75
C GLY A 129 -0.47 -3.83 18.46
N PRO A 130 0.81 -3.99 18.87
CA PRO A 130 1.84 -2.96 18.69
C PRO A 130 2.07 -2.69 17.21
N ALA A 131 2.45 -1.48 16.83
CA ALA A 131 2.87 -1.17 15.47
C ALA A 131 4.07 -2.05 15.04
N ALA A 132 4.29 -2.23 13.74
CA ALA A 132 5.47 -2.94 13.22
C ALA A 132 6.80 -2.30 13.62
N GLY A 133 6.75 -1.02 14.00
CA GLY A 133 7.88 -0.24 14.45
C GLY A 133 7.56 1.26 14.39
N VAL A 134 8.53 2.07 14.77
CA VAL A 134 8.43 3.53 14.74
C VAL A 134 9.65 4.13 14.06
N VAL A 135 9.39 5.17 13.25
CA VAL A 135 10.43 6.04 12.71
C VAL A 135 10.53 7.26 13.62
N ILE A 136 11.73 7.52 14.11
CA ILE A 136 12.05 8.67 14.96
C ILE A 136 12.80 9.66 14.11
N GLU A 137 12.33 10.90 14.07
CA GLU A 137 12.99 11.99 13.35
C GLU A 137 13.29 13.15 14.31
N ASN A 138 14.51 13.67 14.24
CA ASN A 138 14.88 14.88 14.95
C ASN A 138 14.80 16.12 14.03
N ARG A 139 14.71 17.31 14.62
CA ARG A 139 14.60 18.58 13.88
C ARG A 139 15.79 18.89 12.95
N ARG A 140 16.91 18.19 13.09
CA ARG A 140 18.10 18.34 12.23
C ARG A 140 18.11 17.35 11.06
N GLY A 141 17.05 16.56 10.88
CA GLY A 141 16.91 15.57 9.81
C GLY A 141 17.55 14.22 10.13
N GLY A 142 18.04 14.00 11.35
CA GLY A 142 18.50 12.68 11.78
C GLY A 142 17.32 11.74 12.00
N ARG A 143 17.45 10.50 11.56
CA ARG A 143 16.38 9.50 11.57
C ARG A 143 16.87 8.16 12.11
N ALA A 144 16.00 7.47 12.83
CA ALA A 144 16.21 6.10 13.30
C ALA A 144 14.92 5.29 13.11
N LEU A 145 15.07 4.00 12.82
CA LEU A 145 13.97 3.05 12.78
C LEU A 145 14.15 2.11 13.97
N VAL A 146 13.12 2.02 14.81
CA VAL A 146 13.02 1.01 15.87
C VAL A 146 11.93 0.04 15.45
N ARG A 147 12.27 -1.24 15.34
CA ARG A 147 11.32 -2.30 14.95
C ARG A 147 10.83 -3.03 16.18
N GLU A 148 9.59 -3.51 16.13
CA GLU A 148 9.08 -4.43 17.14
C GLU A 148 9.63 -5.84 16.86
N SER A 149 10.50 -6.33 17.75
CA SER A 149 11.09 -7.66 17.67
C SER A 149 10.05 -8.78 17.58
N ALA A 150 8.92 -8.64 18.30
CA ALA A 150 7.85 -9.64 18.24
C ALA A 150 7.19 -9.70 16.85
N VAL A 151 7.13 -8.59 16.12
CA VAL A 151 6.57 -8.56 14.76
C VAL A 151 7.47 -9.28 13.75
N ASP A 152 8.79 -9.19 13.92
CA ASP A 152 9.75 -9.90 13.08
C ASP A 152 9.64 -11.44 13.24
N GLU A 153 9.13 -11.93 14.38
CA GLU A 153 8.95 -13.36 14.69
C GLU A 153 7.60 -13.96 14.20
N ILE A 154 6.61 -13.14 13.83
CA ILE A 154 5.25 -13.60 13.45
C ILE A 154 5.20 -14.25 12.03
N SER A 155 6.31 -14.34 11.31
CA SER A 155 6.37 -14.90 9.95
C SER A 155 6.30 -16.44 9.88
N ASP A 156 5.41 -17.08 10.65
CA ASP A 156 5.13 -18.53 10.57
C ASP A 156 3.93 -18.85 9.66
N HIS A 157 3.66 -17.97 8.69
CA HIS A 157 2.60 -18.19 7.70
C HIS A 157 3.01 -19.36 6.78
N GLU A 158 2.27 -20.46 6.86
CA GLU A 158 2.47 -21.62 5.99
C GLU A 158 2.33 -21.17 4.52
N PRO A 159 3.35 -21.44 3.68
CA PRO A 159 3.30 -21.15 2.26
C PRO A 159 2.08 -21.80 1.60
N ILE A 160 1.37 -21.04 0.76
CA ILE A 160 0.33 -21.61 -0.08
C ILE A 160 1.02 -22.39 -1.20
N ARG A 161 0.64 -23.66 -1.36
CA ARG A 161 1.11 -24.55 -2.43
C ARG A 161 -0.10 -25.14 -3.12
N GLY A 162 -0.03 -25.27 -4.43
CA GLY A 162 -1.11 -25.83 -5.23
C GLY A 162 -1.06 -25.31 -6.66
N GLU A 163 -1.90 -25.89 -7.51
CA GLU A 163 -2.06 -25.40 -8.87
C GLU A 163 -2.82 -24.06 -8.85
N PRO A 164 -2.44 -23.07 -9.69
CA PRO A 164 -3.05 -21.74 -9.65
C PRO A 164 -4.58 -21.71 -9.81
N ALA A 165 -5.16 -22.71 -10.47
CA ALA A 165 -6.62 -22.88 -10.57
C ALA A 165 -7.26 -23.19 -9.21
N GLU A 166 -6.70 -24.13 -8.46
CA GLU A 166 -7.16 -24.50 -7.12
C GLU A 166 -7.02 -23.32 -6.15
N LEU A 167 -5.89 -22.61 -6.25
CA LEU A 167 -5.65 -21.41 -5.46
C LEU A 167 -6.65 -20.29 -5.80
N ALA A 168 -7.00 -20.12 -7.08
CA ALA A 168 -8.01 -19.14 -7.47
C ALA A 168 -9.40 -19.49 -6.90
N ASP A 169 -9.79 -20.77 -6.91
CA ASP A 169 -11.06 -21.20 -6.33
C ASP A 169 -11.14 -20.94 -4.82
N GLU A 170 -10.03 -21.15 -4.09
CA GLU A 170 -9.93 -20.86 -2.66
C GLU A 170 -9.92 -19.34 -2.36
N LEU A 171 -9.08 -18.60 -3.09
CA LEU A 171 -8.76 -17.21 -2.77
C LEU A 171 -9.77 -16.21 -3.32
N VAL A 172 -10.54 -16.57 -4.36
CA VAL A 172 -11.61 -15.71 -4.89
C VAL A 172 -12.88 -15.91 -4.06
N THR A 173 -12.99 -15.13 -2.99
CA THR A 173 -14.17 -15.15 -2.12
C THR A 173 -15.25 -14.16 -2.59
N ASP A 174 -16.51 -14.42 -2.24
CA ASP A 174 -17.61 -13.51 -2.55
C ASP A 174 -17.41 -12.14 -1.88
N ALA A 175 -16.78 -12.12 -0.70
CA ALA A 175 -16.40 -10.89 -0.01
C ALA A 175 -15.39 -10.07 -0.83
N ARG A 176 -14.31 -10.68 -1.35
CA ARG A 176 -13.33 -9.98 -2.20
C ARG A 176 -13.97 -9.45 -3.49
N VAL A 177 -14.85 -10.23 -4.12
CA VAL A 177 -15.61 -9.80 -5.32
C VAL A 177 -16.54 -8.63 -4.99
N GLY A 178 -17.29 -8.72 -3.89
CA GLY A 178 -18.19 -7.66 -3.42
C GLY A 178 -17.44 -6.35 -3.15
N ARG A 179 -16.33 -6.40 -2.40
CA ARG A 179 -15.46 -5.23 -2.14
C ARG A 179 -14.94 -4.61 -3.44
N ALA A 180 -14.55 -5.44 -4.41
CA ALA A 180 -14.08 -4.94 -5.71
C ALA A 180 -15.18 -4.21 -6.47
N VAL A 181 -16.41 -4.75 -6.50
CA VAL A 181 -17.58 -4.13 -7.15
C VAL A 181 -17.93 -2.79 -6.48
N GLU A 182 -18.11 -2.78 -5.15
CA GLU A 182 -18.48 -1.59 -4.39
C GLU A 182 -17.47 -0.45 -4.58
N ALA A 183 -16.18 -0.77 -4.58
CA ALA A 183 -15.13 0.22 -4.80
C ALA A 183 -15.17 0.81 -6.22
N ILE A 184 -15.64 0.06 -7.24
CA ILE A 184 -15.76 0.58 -8.61
C ILE A 184 -16.99 1.49 -8.71
N GLU A 185 -18.10 1.07 -8.12
CA GLU A 185 -19.36 1.83 -8.11
C GLU A 185 -19.22 3.15 -7.34
N THR A 186 -18.48 3.15 -6.24
CA THR A 186 -18.12 4.37 -5.49
C THR A 186 -17.37 5.38 -6.38
N SER A 187 -16.64 4.90 -7.39
CA SER A 187 -15.95 5.73 -8.38
C SER A 187 -16.86 6.15 -9.56
N GLN A 188 -18.18 5.95 -9.43
CA GLN A 188 -19.22 6.26 -10.42
C GLN A 188 -19.00 5.60 -11.79
N LYS A 189 -18.36 4.43 -11.82
CA LYS A 189 -18.13 3.64 -13.03
C LYS A 189 -18.95 2.35 -12.97
N PRO A 190 -19.54 1.89 -14.10
CA PRO A 190 -20.15 0.57 -14.14
C PRO A 190 -19.07 -0.51 -14.01
N PRO A 191 -19.22 -1.50 -13.11
CA PRO A 191 -18.21 -2.52 -12.89
C PRO A 191 -18.08 -3.47 -14.09
N THR A 192 -16.95 -3.44 -14.79
CA THR A 192 -16.62 -4.40 -15.86
C THR A 192 -15.94 -5.65 -15.30
N THR A 193 -16.07 -6.80 -15.96
CA THR A 193 -15.47 -8.06 -15.45
C THR A 193 -13.95 -7.94 -15.32
N ALA A 194 -13.31 -7.27 -16.27
CA ALA A 194 -11.87 -7.03 -16.25
C ALA A 194 -11.43 -6.16 -15.06
N GLU A 195 -12.19 -5.11 -14.71
CA GLU A 195 -11.85 -4.25 -13.56
C GLU A 195 -12.04 -4.98 -12.23
N VAL A 196 -13.13 -5.73 -12.09
CA VAL A 196 -13.37 -6.57 -10.90
C VAL A 196 -12.27 -7.62 -10.76
N HIS A 197 -11.91 -8.29 -11.85
CA HIS A 197 -10.80 -9.25 -11.89
C HIS A 197 -9.50 -8.61 -11.39
N ALA A 198 -9.11 -7.46 -11.95
CA ALA A 198 -7.88 -6.79 -11.55
C ALA A 198 -7.89 -6.39 -10.07
N ARG A 199 -9.01 -5.89 -9.54
CA ARG A 199 -9.14 -5.51 -8.11
C ARG A 199 -9.10 -6.71 -7.17
N VAL A 200 -9.75 -7.81 -7.54
CA VAL A 200 -9.70 -9.06 -6.77
C VAL A 200 -8.28 -9.61 -6.75
N PHE A 201 -7.63 -9.73 -7.90
CA PHE A 201 -6.25 -10.22 -7.96
C PHE A 201 -5.31 -9.40 -7.07
N GLU A 202 -5.38 -8.07 -7.16
CA GLU A 202 -4.51 -7.21 -6.35
C GLU A 202 -4.80 -7.32 -4.85
N SER A 203 -6.06 -7.50 -4.45
CA SER A 203 -6.40 -7.75 -3.04
C SER A 203 -5.83 -9.08 -2.55
N ILE A 204 -5.90 -10.15 -3.36
CA ILE A 204 -5.31 -11.45 -3.04
C ILE A 204 -3.81 -11.31 -2.85
N VAL A 205 -3.11 -10.68 -3.79
CA VAL A 205 -1.66 -10.51 -3.71
C VAL A 205 -1.28 -9.71 -2.46
N ARG A 206 -2.03 -8.66 -2.13
CA ARG A 206 -1.79 -7.83 -0.94
C ARG A 206 -1.99 -8.61 0.36
N GLU A 207 -3.12 -9.30 0.49
CA GLU A 207 -3.57 -9.96 1.71
C GLU A 207 -2.86 -11.30 1.98
N GLU A 208 -2.33 -11.95 0.93
CA GLU A 208 -1.66 -13.26 1.01
C GLU A 208 -0.17 -13.19 0.66
N TYR A 209 0.41 -11.99 0.56
CA TYR A 209 1.73 -11.75 -0.06
C TYR A 209 2.80 -12.73 0.39
N VAL A 210 3.09 -12.82 1.70
CA VAL A 210 4.16 -13.69 2.21
C VAL A 210 3.90 -15.16 1.94
N ARG A 211 2.64 -15.61 1.93
CA ARG A 211 2.27 -17.01 1.68
C ARG A 211 2.48 -17.37 0.22
N LEU A 212 2.10 -16.47 -0.69
CA LEU A 212 2.26 -16.64 -2.14
C LEU A 212 3.74 -16.51 -2.55
N ASP A 213 4.49 -15.56 -1.96
CA ASP A 213 5.91 -15.35 -2.21
C ASP A 213 6.77 -16.55 -1.75
N LYS A 214 6.57 -17.01 -0.49
CA LYS A 214 7.23 -18.24 0.00
C LYS A 214 6.79 -19.48 -0.78
N GLY A 215 5.55 -19.51 -1.26
CA GLY A 215 5.01 -20.56 -2.13
C GLY A 215 5.59 -20.57 -3.54
N ARG A 216 6.27 -19.48 -3.95
CA ARG A 216 6.80 -19.28 -5.31
C ARG A 216 5.74 -19.44 -6.39
N VAL A 217 4.53 -18.94 -6.12
CA VAL A 217 3.41 -19.04 -7.05
C VAL A 217 3.71 -18.25 -8.33
N ASP A 218 3.34 -18.82 -9.47
CA ASP A 218 3.38 -18.11 -10.75
C ASP A 218 2.24 -17.08 -10.79
N TRP A 219 2.62 -15.80 -10.68
CA TRP A 219 1.68 -14.68 -10.66
C TRP A 219 0.87 -14.53 -11.93
N GLU A 220 1.43 -14.86 -13.10
CA GLU A 220 0.74 -14.71 -14.38
C GLU A 220 -0.35 -15.79 -14.50
N THR A 221 0.02 -17.03 -14.20
CA THR A 221 -0.91 -18.16 -14.23
C THR A 221 -2.00 -17.99 -13.14
N LEU A 222 -1.64 -17.53 -11.94
CA LEU A 222 -2.61 -17.18 -10.89
C LEU A 222 -3.55 -16.06 -11.33
N ARG A 223 -3.04 -15.00 -11.97
CA ARG A 223 -3.89 -13.92 -12.47
C ARG A 223 -4.90 -14.43 -13.47
N SER A 224 -4.48 -15.28 -14.41
CA SER A 224 -5.37 -15.89 -15.40
C SER A 224 -6.47 -16.74 -14.75
N ALA A 225 -6.09 -17.57 -13.77
CA ALA A 225 -7.01 -18.41 -13.01
C ALA A 225 -8.05 -17.58 -12.23
N VAL A 226 -7.62 -16.54 -11.50
CA VAL A 226 -8.51 -15.60 -10.79
C VAL A 226 -9.51 -14.96 -11.76
N GLY A 227 -9.08 -14.60 -12.97
CA GLY A 227 -9.96 -14.02 -13.99
C GLY A 227 -11.10 -14.97 -14.39
N SER A 228 -10.79 -16.26 -14.51
CA SER A 228 -11.78 -17.29 -14.85
C SER A 228 -12.84 -17.45 -13.75
N VAL A 229 -12.41 -17.54 -12.49
CA VAL A 229 -13.31 -17.69 -11.33
C VAL A 229 -14.18 -16.43 -11.11
N VAL A 230 -13.60 -15.24 -11.27
CA VAL A 230 -14.35 -13.97 -11.18
C VAL A 230 -15.43 -13.88 -12.25
N ALA A 231 -15.12 -14.29 -13.48
CA ALA A 231 -16.11 -14.28 -14.57
C ALA A 231 -17.30 -15.20 -14.26
N GLU A 232 -17.04 -16.41 -13.73
CA GLU A 232 -18.10 -17.34 -13.34
C GLU A 232 -18.99 -16.78 -12.21
N LYS A 233 -18.38 -16.27 -11.14
CA LYS A 233 -19.11 -15.71 -9.99
C LYS A 233 -19.95 -14.48 -10.39
N ARG A 234 -19.43 -13.62 -11.26
CA ARG A 234 -20.17 -12.46 -11.75
C ARG A 234 -21.36 -12.83 -12.63
N GLY A 235 -21.26 -13.89 -13.43
CA GLY A 235 -22.40 -14.42 -14.19
C GLY A 235 -23.56 -14.79 -13.25
N LYS A 236 -23.26 -15.54 -12.18
CA LYS A 236 -24.25 -15.96 -11.17
C LYS A 236 -24.90 -14.80 -10.41
N LEU A 237 -24.17 -13.69 -10.21
CA LEU A 237 -24.68 -12.48 -9.55
C LEU A 237 -25.57 -11.62 -10.47
N ALA A 238 -25.41 -11.72 -11.79
CA ALA A 238 -26.24 -10.99 -12.76
C ALA A 238 -27.55 -11.71 -13.11
N ASP A 239 -27.62 -13.02 -12.85
CA ASP A 239 -28.78 -13.87 -13.11
C ASP A 239 -29.77 -13.97 -11.93
N ASN A 240 -29.49 -13.29 -10.80
CA ASN A 240 -30.36 -13.17 -9.61
C ASN A 240 -30.87 -11.73 -9.43
#